data_AF-A0A2M7APV9-F1
#
_entry.id   AF-A0A2M7APV9-F1
#
_cell.length_a   1.000
_cell.length_b   1.000
_cell.length_c   1.000
_cell.angle_alpha   90.00
_cell.angle_beta   90.00
_cell.angle_gamma   90.00
#
_symmetry.space_group_name_H-M   'P 1'
#
loop_
_entity.id
_entity.type
_entity.pdbx_description
1 polymer ?
#
loop_
_entity_poly.entity_id
_entity_poly.type
_entity_poly.pdbx_seq_one_letter_code
_entity_poly.pdbx_strand_id
1 'polypeptide(L)'
;MTQNPVIPQIKVNDAPVAQNGSVVSDPVAQVNQDVSIKPRKKGLLIVLVVIGVILLYSIVSGLFVYSKAMRLKKSVSGLVAAGKSQDLNKIKSELVNTKSSLKALKSSFVAISPFRIVPFFGSYISDMSHLVNAGLYGMDAADIVLTTVEPYADLLGLTGGKDTAVGDGTKTAKDRIDFIVKSIPDLVPNIDKISTKTSLIEKELADINPERYPVRIGRTEVRSKVKSGLKLFREAASFITNGKPLLEAAPYLLGIDKERTYLVLFQNDKELRPTGGFMTGYSIMKVNKGAFSPVSSSDIYNLDAKYKPTTVAPNPIAKYLKGPYVLSNKLRLRDMNWSPDFAESMKLFVQEAKSVGITGIDGIISVDTQVLVYLLDAIGKIGVPGFGNFSTEIDSRCNCP
;
A
#
# COMPACT_ATOMS: atom_id res chain seq x y z
N MET A 1 49.16 -8.34 -2.38
CA MET A 1 49.87 -8.79 -3.61
C MET A 1 48.84 -8.87 -4.72
N THR A 2 48.96 -7.95 -5.66
CA THR A 2 48.09 -7.69 -6.81
C THR A 2 48.48 -8.61 -7.97
N GLN A 3 47.50 -9.20 -8.67
CA GLN A 3 47.71 -9.73 -10.02
C GLN A 3 46.65 -9.16 -10.96
N ASN A 4 47.13 -8.39 -11.92
CA ASN A 4 46.38 -7.81 -13.03
C ASN A 4 46.19 -8.85 -14.17
N PRO A 5 45.16 -8.70 -15.00
CA PRO A 5 44.81 -9.65 -16.06
C PRO A 5 45.60 -9.40 -17.37
N VAL A 6 45.83 -10.49 -18.12
CA VAL A 6 46.56 -10.53 -19.39
C VAL A 6 45.62 -10.25 -20.57
N ILE A 7 45.99 -9.27 -21.41
CA ILE A 7 45.36 -8.98 -22.71
C ILE A 7 46.35 -9.37 -23.82
N PRO A 8 46.01 -10.24 -24.78
CA PRO A 8 46.89 -10.54 -25.91
C PRO A 8 46.75 -9.51 -27.05
N GLN A 9 47.89 -8.99 -27.51
CA GLN A 9 48.02 -8.17 -28.72
C GLN A 9 48.35 -9.05 -29.94
N ILE A 10 47.72 -8.78 -31.08
CA ILE A 10 48.04 -9.38 -32.37
C ILE A 10 49.01 -8.47 -33.12
N LYS A 11 50.17 -9.02 -33.50
CA LYS A 11 51.20 -8.35 -34.31
C LYS A 11 50.93 -8.58 -35.79
N VAL A 12 50.96 -7.50 -36.56
CA VAL A 12 51.02 -7.48 -38.03
C VAL A 12 52.49 -7.65 -38.42
N ASN A 13 52.80 -8.59 -39.31
CA ASN A 13 54.12 -8.72 -39.91
C ASN A 13 53.99 -8.69 -41.44
N ASP A 14 54.92 -7.94 -42.02
CA ASP A 14 55.05 -7.55 -43.41
C ASP A 14 55.43 -8.72 -44.34
N ALA A 15 55.07 -8.56 -45.63
CA ALA A 15 55.66 -9.27 -46.76
C ALA A 15 57.14 -8.87 -46.94
N PRO A 16 57.98 -9.56 -47.76
CA PRO A 16 57.93 -9.30 -49.22
C PRO A 16 58.52 -10.36 -50.20
N VAL A 17 58.34 -10.05 -51.50
CA VAL A 17 59.13 -10.37 -52.73
C VAL A 17 58.93 -11.70 -53.50
N ALA A 18 58.18 -11.54 -54.60
CA ALA A 18 58.36 -11.92 -56.02
C ALA A 18 59.38 -13.00 -56.49
N GLN A 19 58.94 -13.81 -57.46
CA GLN A 19 59.67 -14.08 -58.71
C GLN A 19 58.74 -14.25 -59.92
N ASN A 20 59.20 -13.70 -61.05
CA ASN A 20 58.58 -13.67 -62.39
C ASN A 20 58.60 -15.03 -63.10
N GLY A 21 57.57 -15.28 -63.93
CA GLY A 21 57.59 -16.30 -64.97
C GLY A 21 56.59 -15.93 -66.07
N SER A 22 57.11 -15.42 -67.19
CA SER A 22 56.37 -15.00 -68.38
C SER A 22 56.18 -16.19 -69.33
N VAL A 23 54.94 -16.53 -69.69
CA VAL A 23 54.63 -17.35 -70.88
C VAL A 23 53.33 -16.87 -71.55
N VAL A 24 53.53 -16.22 -72.71
CA VAL A 24 52.81 -16.30 -74.00
C VAL A 24 51.28 -16.56 -74.02
N SER A 25 50.59 -15.49 -74.45
CA SER A 25 49.33 -15.33 -75.21
C SER A 25 48.38 -16.50 -75.52
N ASP A 26 47.11 -16.31 -75.18
CA ASP A 26 45.95 -16.31 -76.10
C ASP A 26 44.80 -15.45 -75.53
N PRO A 27 43.98 -14.78 -76.37
CA PRO A 27 43.02 -13.77 -75.89
C PRO A 27 41.72 -14.43 -75.42
N VAL A 28 41.53 -14.53 -74.10
CA VAL A 28 40.22 -14.82 -73.53
C VAL A 28 39.37 -13.55 -73.57
N ALA A 29 38.31 -13.60 -74.37
CA ALA A 29 37.31 -12.56 -74.45
C ALA A 29 36.78 -12.17 -73.06
N GLN A 30 37.11 -10.97 -72.60
CA GLN A 30 36.45 -10.38 -71.44
C GLN A 30 35.03 -9.97 -71.84
N VAL A 31 34.06 -10.80 -71.48
CA VAL A 31 32.69 -10.33 -71.27
C VAL A 31 32.71 -9.56 -69.95
N ASN A 32 33.10 -8.29 -70.01
CA ASN A 32 32.77 -7.32 -68.96
C ASN A 32 31.24 -7.15 -68.98
N GLN A 33 30.52 -7.96 -68.22
CA GLN A 33 29.24 -7.53 -67.69
C GLN A 33 29.53 -6.52 -66.59
N ASP A 34 29.73 -5.28 -67.00
CA ASP A 34 29.45 -4.12 -66.18
C ASP A 34 27.95 -4.17 -65.85
N VAL A 35 27.59 -4.91 -64.79
CA VAL A 35 26.26 -4.77 -64.18
C VAL A 35 26.27 -3.44 -63.45
N SER A 36 26.09 -2.38 -64.22
CA SER A 36 25.64 -1.09 -63.73
C SER A 36 24.29 -1.33 -63.06
N ILE A 37 24.29 -1.61 -61.75
CA ILE A 37 23.09 -1.54 -60.92
C ILE A 37 22.76 -0.05 -60.80
N LYS A 38 22.19 0.53 -61.86
CA LYS A 38 21.43 1.77 -61.74
C LYS A 38 20.42 1.53 -60.62
N PRO A 39 20.40 2.33 -59.53
CA PRO A 39 19.37 2.17 -58.52
C PRO A 39 18.03 2.35 -59.24
N ARG A 40 17.27 1.25 -59.35
CA ARG A 40 15.95 1.29 -59.99
C ARG A 40 15.13 2.26 -59.16
N LYS A 41 14.99 3.51 -59.63
CA LYS A 41 14.22 4.58 -58.97
C LYS A 41 12.82 4.11 -58.55
N LYS A 42 12.26 3.12 -59.27
CA LYS A 42 11.01 2.42 -58.96
C LYS A 42 11.07 1.60 -57.65
N GLY A 43 12.17 0.92 -57.33
CA GLY A 43 12.34 0.17 -56.08
C GLY A 43 12.47 1.08 -54.86
N LEU A 44 13.20 2.20 -54.98
CA LEU A 44 13.28 3.22 -53.93
C LEU A 44 11.91 3.88 -53.68
N LEU A 45 11.16 4.17 -54.74
CA LEU A 45 9.80 4.70 -54.63
C LEU A 45 8.86 3.74 -53.88
N ILE A 46 8.92 2.43 -54.18
CA ILE A 46 8.13 1.41 -53.49
C ILE A 46 8.48 1.35 -52.00
N VAL A 47 9.76 1.38 -51.65
CA VAL A 47 10.21 1.40 -50.25
C VAL A 47 9.72 2.65 -49.52
N LEU A 48 9.80 3.83 -50.15
CA LEU A 48 9.30 5.08 -49.57
C LEU A 48 7.77 5.09 -49.39
N VAL A 49 7.02 4.52 -50.33
CA VAL A 49 5.57 4.37 -50.22
C VAL A 49 5.21 3.42 -49.08
N VAL A 50 5.90 2.28 -48.94
CA VAL A 50 5.70 1.33 -47.84
C VAL A 50 6.00 1.99 -46.50
N ILE A 51 7.11 2.72 -46.39
CA ILE A 51 7.44 3.49 -45.18
C ILE A 51 6.38 4.56 -44.89
N GLY A 52 5.91 5.27 -45.92
CA GLY A 52 4.84 6.27 -45.79
C GLY A 52 3.53 5.68 -45.28
N VAL A 53 3.14 4.51 -45.77
CA VAL A 53 1.94 3.77 -45.29
C VAL A 53 2.13 3.31 -43.85
N ILE A 54 3.30 2.80 -43.48
CA ILE A 54 3.60 2.40 -42.09
C ILE A 54 3.55 3.60 -41.14
N LEU A 55 4.13 4.75 -41.55
CA LEU A 55 4.08 5.99 -40.77
C LEU A 55 2.65 6.50 -40.62
N LEU A 56 1.87 6.51 -41.70
CA LEU A 56 0.46 6.91 -41.66
C LEU A 56 -0.36 5.98 -40.73
N TYR A 57 -0.17 4.67 -40.85
CA TYR A 57 -0.81 3.69 -39.96
C TYR A 57 -0.40 3.90 -38.49
N SER A 58 0.87 4.20 -38.23
CA SER A 58 1.38 4.50 -36.89
C SER A 58 0.71 5.74 -36.29
N ILE A 59 0.59 6.81 -37.07
CA ILE A 59 -0.05 8.07 -36.65
C ILE A 59 -1.54 7.84 -36.37
N VAL A 60 -2.26 7.18 -37.28
CA VAL A 60 -3.71 6.92 -37.14
C VAL A 60 -3.97 6.02 -35.94
N SER A 61 -3.20 4.96 -35.77
CA SER A 61 -3.34 4.02 -34.65
C SER A 61 -2.98 4.68 -33.32
N GLY A 62 -1.92 5.51 -33.28
CA GLY A 62 -1.54 6.31 -32.12
C GLY A 62 -2.61 7.33 -31.72
N LEU A 63 -3.19 8.05 -32.68
CA LEU A 63 -4.31 8.98 -32.45
C LEU A 63 -5.55 8.25 -31.94
N PHE A 64 -5.85 7.06 -32.47
CA PHE A 64 -6.95 6.23 -32.01
C PHE A 64 -6.78 5.84 -30.53
N VAL A 65 -5.60 5.34 -30.15
CA VAL A 65 -5.28 5.00 -28.75
C VAL A 65 -5.33 6.25 -27.86
N TYR A 66 -4.75 7.36 -28.30
CA TYR A 66 -4.76 8.63 -27.58
C TYR A 66 -6.19 9.13 -27.30
N SER A 67 -7.10 9.04 -28.28
CA SER A 67 -8.51 9.43 -28.11
C SER A 67 -9.20 8.63 -26.99
N LYS A 68 -8.91 7.33 -26.89
CA LYS A 68 -9.44 6.46 -25.83
C LYS A 68 -8.79 6.77 -24.48
N ALA A 69 -7.49 7.05 -24.46
CA ALA A 69 -6.79 7.45 -23.25
C ALA A 69 -7.33 8.80 -22.70
N MET A 70 -7.65 9.74 -23.58
CA MET A 70 -8.28 11.01 -23.18
C MET A 70 -9.71 10.82 -22.66
N ARG A 71 -10.50 9.90 -23.25
CA ARG A 71 -11.80 9.51 -22.70
C ARG A 71 -11.66 8.89 -21.31
N LEU A 72 -10.69 8.00 -21.12
CA LEU A 72 -10.39 7.41 -19.81
C LEU A 72 -9.97 8.48 -18.79
N LYS A 73 -9.11 9.43 -19.17
CA LYS A 73 -8.74 10.54 -18.30
C LYS A 73 -9.97 11.32 -17.82
N LYS A 74 -10.94 11.57 -18.71
CA LYS A 74 -12.20 12.24 -18.37
C LYS A 74 -13.05 11.38 -17.42
N SER A 75 -13.21 10.08 -17.68
CA SER A 75 -14.00 9.19 -16.80
C SER A 75 -13.36 9.04 -15.42
N VAL A 76 -12.03 8.90 -15.34
CA VAL A 76 -11.30 8.87 -14.05
C VAL A 76 -11.51 10.17 -13.28
N SER A 77 -11.46 11.32 -13.94
CA SER A 77 -11.78 12.61 -13.30
C SER A 77 -13.23 12.67 -12.80
N GLY A 78 -14.17 12.10 -13.55
CA GLY A 78 -15.57 11.97 -13.14
C GLY A 78 -15.73 11.10 -11.90
N LEU A 79 -15.07 9.93 -11.88
CA LEU A 79 -15.06 9.02 -10.74
C LEU A 79 -14.45 9.67 -9.49
N VAL A 80 -13.34 10.41 -9.62
CA VAL A 80 -12.74 11.15 -8.50
C VAL A 80 -13.71 12.24 -7.98
N ALA A 81 -14.39 12.95 -8.87
CA ALA A 81 -15.39 13.95 -8.48
C ALA A 81 -16.62 13.31 -7.79
N ALA A 82 -17.07 12.14 -8.26
CA ALA A 82 -18.14 11.38 -7.63
C ALA A 82 -17.74 10.86 -6.23
N GLY A 83 -16.50 10.38 -6.08
CA GLY A 83 -15.97 9.98 -4.77
C GLY A 83 -15.99 11.12 -3.76
N LYS A 84 -15.68 12.35 -4.20
CA LYS A 84 -15.74 13.56 -3.35
C LYS A 84 -17.17 13.96 -2.98
N SER A 85 -18.18 13.61 -3.77
CA SER A 85 -19.58 13.94 -3.45
C SER A 85 -20.22 12.96 -2.48
N GLN A 86 -19.54 11.87 -2.10
CA GLN A 86 -20.05 10.85 -1.16
C GLN A 86 -21.42 10.28 -1.57
N ASP A 87 -21.74 10.31 -2.87
CA ASP A 87 -22.98 9.80 -3.45
C ASP A 87 -22.71 8.42 -4.03
N LEU A 88 -23.22 7.38 -3.36
CA LEU A 88 -22.93 6.00 -3.71
C LEU A 88 -23.40 5.65 -5.13
N ASN A 89 -24.57 6.14 -5.53
CA ASN A 89 -25.15 5.86 -6.84
C ASN A 89 -24.32 6.52 -7.95
N LYS A 90 -23.88 7.76 -7.72
CA LYS A 90 -22.99 8.46 -8.64
C LYS A 90 -21.62 7.79 -8.74
N ILE A 91 -21.06 7.34 -7.63
CA ILE A 91 -19.78 6.61 -7.61
C ILE A 91 -19.89 5.32 -8.42
N LYS A 92 -20.96 4.52 -8.21
CA LYS A 92 -21.19 3.28 -8.96
C LYS A 92 -21.33 3.54 -10.47
N SER A 93 -22.12 4.55 -10.84
CA SER A 93 -22.30 4.94 -12.24
C SER A 93 -20.97 5.33 -12.91
N GLU A 94 -20.18 6.19 -12.26
CA GLU A 94 -18.87 6.62 -12.78
C GLU A 94 -17.82 5.49 -12.76
N LEU A 95 -17.94 4.53 -11.84
CA LEU A 95 -17.10 3.34 -11.82
C LEU A 95 -17.37 2.47 -13.05
N VAL A 96 -18.64 2.23 -13.39
CA VAL A 96 -19.03 1.50 -14.60
C VAL A 96 -18.55 2.23 -15.86
N ASN A 97 -18.72 3.56 -15.92
CA ASN A 97 -18.23 4.39 -17.03
C ASN A 97 -16.70 4.31 -17.19
N THR A 98 -15.97 4.33 -16.07
CA THR A 98 -14.51 4.23 -16.05
C THR A 98 -14.03 2.84 -16.45
N LYS A 99 -14.67 1.79 -15.95
CA LYS A 99 -14.42 0.40 -16.35
C LYS A 99 -14.66 0.19 -17.85
N SER A 100 -15.72 0.76 -18.39
CA SER A 100 -16.01 0.75 -19.83
C SER A 100 -14.93 1.48 -20.64
N SER A 101 -14.49 2.65 -20.16
CA SER A 101 -13.42 3.42 -20.81
C SER A 101 -12.06 2.71 -20.76
N LEU A 102 -11.75 2.01 -19.66
CA LEU A 102 -10.57 1.14 -19.55
C LEU A 102 -10.64 -0.02 -20.55
N LYS A 103 -11.78 -0.70 -20.66
CA LYS A 103 -11.99 -1.78 -21.65
C LYS A 103 -11.82 -1.25 -23.08
N ALA A 104 -12.38 -0.08 -23.39
CA ALA A 104 -12.24 0.55 -24.70
C ALA A 104 -10.77 0.94 -25.02
N LEU A 105 -10.02 1.39 -24.02
CA LEU A 105 -8.58 1.64 -24.17
C LEU A 105 -7.79 0.33 -24.35
N LYS A 106 -8.12 -0.71 -23.59
CA LYS A 106 -7.49 -2.04 -23.76
C LYS A 106 -7.71 -2.57 -25.18
N SER A 107 -8.94 -2.47 -25.69
CA SER A 107 -9.27 -2.92 -27.05
C SER A 107 -8.57 -2.11 -28.14
N SER A 108 -8.27 -0.83 -27.90
CA SER A 108 -7.53 -0.02 -28.88
C SER A 108 -6.07 -0.44 -29.01
N PHE A 109 -5.51 -1.18 -28.04
CA PHE A 109 -4.15 -1.71 -28.14
C PHE A 109 -3.98 -2.74 -29.25
N VAL A 110 -5.06 -3.37 -29.73
CA VAL A 110 -5.02 -4.23 -30.91
C VAL A 110 -4.49 -3.48 -32.14
N ALA A 111 -4.87 -2.20 -32.31
CA ALA A 111 -4.43 -1.36 -33.42
C ALA A 111 -2.93 -1.02 -33.38
N ILE A 112 -2.30 -1.10 -32.20
CA ILE A 112 -0.85 -0.86 -32.03
C ILE A 112 -0.08 -2.14 -31.74
N SER A 113 -0.74 -3.30 -31.69
CA SER A 113 -0.13 -4.60 -31.40
C SER A 113 1.04 -4.96 -32.32
N PRO A 114 1.03 -4.65 -33.63
CA PRO A 114 2.17 -4.94 -34.50
C PRO A 114 3.47 -4.25 -34.04
N PHE A 115 3.37 -3.11 -33.37
CA PHE A 115 4.53 -2.36 -32.86
C PHE A 115 5.13 -2.96 -31.58
N ARG A 116 4.53 -4.02 -31.01
CA ARG A 116 5.07 -4.69 -29.82
C ARG A 116 6.42 -5.37 -30.08
N ILE A 117 6.68 -5.78 -31.32
CA ILE A 117 7.91 -6.45 -31.73
C ILE A 117 9.06 -5.44 -31.92
N VAL A 118 8.74 -4.15 -32.10
CA VAL A 118 9.73 -3.11 -32.36
C VAL A 118 10.51 -2.80 -31.07
N PRO A 119 11.86 -2.89 -31.09
CA PRO A 119 12.69 -2.47 -29.96
C PRO A 119 12.35 -1.05 -29.52
N PHE A 120 12.48 -0.76 -28.23
CA PHE A 120 12.09 0.51 -27.60
C PHE A 120 10.56 0.73 -27.47
N PHE A 121 9.77 0.64 -28.55
CA PHE A 121 8.33 0.90 -28.51
C PHE A 121 7.52 -0.22 -27.83
N GLY A 122 7.91 -1.48 -28.04
CA GLY A 122 7.19 -2.63 -27.51
C GLY A 122 7.10 -2.65 -25.98
N SER A 123 8.14 -2.19 -25.28
CA SER A 123 8.15 -2.06 -23.83
C SER A 123 7.12 -1.07 -23.31
N TYR A 124 6.94 0.08 -23.96
CA TYR A 124 5.93 1.07 -23.54
C TYR A 124 4.51 0.54 -23.74
N ILE A 125 4.26 -0.19 -24.83
CA ILE A 125 2.96 -0.82 -25.09
C ILE A 125 2.68 -1.91 -24.04
N SER A 126 3.69 -2.68 -23.66
CA SER A 126 3.58 -3.66 -22.57
C SER A 126 3.25 -2.98 -21.24
N ASP A 127 3.99 -1.93 -20.87
CA ASP A 127 3.78 -1.18 -19.63
C ASP A 127 2.35 -0.58 -19.59
N MET A 128 1.86 -0.05 -20.72
CA MET A 128 0.48 0.42 -20.84
C MET A 128 -0.55 -0.70 -20.69
N SER A 129 -0.30 -1.87 -21.27
CA SER A 129 -1.16 -3.05 -21.12
C SER A 129 -1.26 -3.49 -19.66
N HIS A 130 -0.12 -3.57 -18.97
CA HIS A 130 -0.07 -3.91 -17.55
C HIS A 130 -0.83 -2.88 -16.70
N LEU A 131 -0.63 -1.58 -16.97
CA LEU A 131 -1.35 -0.52 -16.25
C LEU A 131 -2.87 -0.58 -16.47
N VAL A 132 -3.34 -0.86 -17.69
CA VAL A 132 -4.78 -0.99 -17.98
C VAL A 132 -5.37 -2.25 -17.34
N ASN A 133 -4.63 -3.37 -17.34
CA ASN A 133 -5.05 -4.58 -16.64
C ASN A 133 -5.18 -4.34 -15.13
N ALA A 134 -4.16 -3.72 -14.52
CA ALA A 134 -4.17 -3.33 -13.12
C ALA A 134 -5.36 -2.39 -12.81
N GLY A 135 -5.63 -1.41 -13.67
CA GLY A 135 -6.80 -0.54 -13.57
C GLY A 135 -8.13 -1.31 -13.62
N LEU A 136 -8.25 -2.31 -14.50
CA LEU A 136 -9.46 -3.15 -14.58
C LEU A 136 -9.67 -4.00 -13.32
N TYR A 137 -8.61 -4.63 -12.80
CA TYR A 137 -8.68 -5.33 -11.51
C TYR A 137 -9.01 -4.38 -10.36
N GLY A 138 -8.50 -3.15 -10.38
CA GLY A 138 -8.86 -2.11 -9.42
C GLY A 138 -10.34 -1.72 -9.49
N MET A 139 -10.91 -1.60 -10.69
CA MET A 139 -12.35 -1.35 -10.86
C MET A 139 -13.20 -2.54 -10.40
N ASP A 140 -12.75 -3.78 -10.63
CA ASP A 140 -13.43 -4.98 -10.10
C ASP A 140 -13.40 -5.01 -8.57
N ALA A 141 -12.27 -4.71 -7.95
CA ALA A 141 -12.13 -4.64 -6.50
C ALA A 141 -13.03 -3.54 -5.91
N ALA A 142 -13.05 -2.36 -6.52
CA ALA A 142 -13.90 -1.25 -6.09
C ALA A 142 -15.39 -1.56 -6.26
N ASP A 143 -15.80 -2.26 -7.32
CA ASP A 143 -17.19 -2.72 -7.51
C ASP A 143 -17.62 -3.64 -6.36
N ILE A 144 -16.78 -4.61 -5.99
CA ILE A 144 -17.03 -5.50 -4.84
C ILE A 144 -17.18 -4.67 -3.56
N VAL A 145 -16.29 -3.72 -3.29
CA VAL A 145 -16.38 -2.84 -2.12
C VAL A 145 -17.70 -2.08 -2.11
N LEU A 146 -18.06 -1.41 -3.21
CA LEU A 146 -19.28 -0.60 -3.31
C LEU A 146 -20.56 -1.43 -3.13
N THR A 147 -20.62 -2.64 -3.70
CA THR A 147 -21.74 -3.55 -3.49
C THR A 147 -21.80 -4.07 -2.05
N THR A 148 -20.64 -4.27 -1.43
CA THR A 148 -20.56 -4.77 -0.06
C THR A 148 -20.97 -3.70 0.96
N VAL A 149 -20.61 -2.43 0.74
CA VAL A 149 -20.98 -1.32 1.65
C VAL A 149 -22.35 -0.72 1.35
N GLU A 150 -22.96 -1.02 0.20
CA GLU A 150 -24.27 -0.48 -0.20
C GLU A 150 -25.38 -0.63 0.84
N PRO A 151 -25.57 -1.81 1.48
CA PRO A 151 -26.60 -1.97 2.51
C PRO A 151 -26.39 -1.07 3.74
N TYR A 152 -25.23 -0.41 3.82
CA TYR A 152 -24.76 0.33 4.98
C TYR A 152 -24.34 1.76 4.65
N ALA A 153 -24.68 2.24 3.44
CA ALA A 153 -24.27 3.53 2.92
C ALA A 153 -24.57 4.68 3.91
N ASP A 154 -25.78 4.71 4.47
CA ASP A 154 -26.23 5.81 5.33
C ASP A 154 -25.47 5.87 6.65
N LEU A 155 -25.02 4.73 7.18
CA LEU A 155 -24.23 4.66 8.43
C LEU A 155 -22.79 5.15 8.24
N LEU A 156 -22.26 4.97 7.02
CA LEU A 156 -20.95 5.47 6.60
C LEU A 156 -20.99 6.94 6.17
N GLY A 157 -22.17 7.59 6.24
CA GLY A 157 -22.36 8.97 5.79
C GLY A 157 -22.32 9.11 4.26
N LEU A 158 -22.58 8.02 3.53
CA LEU A 158 -22.74 8.03 2.08
C LEU A 158 -24.22 8.23 1.74
N THR A 159 -24.50 9.10 0.77
CA THR A 159 -25.87 9.34 0.30
C THR A 159 -26.26 8.34 -0.80
N GLY A 160 -27.55 8.00 -0.87
CA GLY A 160 -28.10 7.16 -1.95
C GLY A 160 -28.12 5.65 -1.67
N GLY A 161 -28.09 5.23 -0.40
CA GLY A 161 -28.35 3.84 0.00
C GLY A 161 -29.78 3.37 -0.28
N LYS A 162 -30.03 2.05 -0.18
CA LYS A 162 -31.37 1.45 -0.39
C LYS A 162 -32.40 1.88 0.65
N ASP A 163 -31.95 2.30 1.83
CA ASP A 163 -32.79 2.88 2.86
C ASP A 163 -32.54 4.39 2.93
N THR A 164 -33.29 5.17 2.18
CA THR A 164 -33.26 6.64 2.23
C THR A 164 -33.89 7.17 3.54
N ALA A 165 -33.40 6.72 4.69
CA ALA A 165 -33.43 7.50 5.91
C ALA A 165 -32.18 8.36 5.86
N VAL A 166 -32.37 9.59 5.37
CA VAL A 166 -31.44 10.72 5.48
C VAL A 166 -30.59 10.57 6.73
N GLY A 167 -29.27 10.76 6.58
CA GLY A 167 -28.28 10.80 7.66
C GLY A 167 -28.57 11.91 8.67
N ASP A 168 -29.67 11.76 9.40
CA ASP A 168 -29.92 12.43 10.64
C ASP A 168 -28.97 11.77 11.65
N GLY A 169 -28.27 12.59 12.44
CA GLY A 169 -27.37 12.13 13.50
C GLY A 169 -28.08 11.35 14.62
N THR A 170 -29.26 10.78 14.36
CA THR A 170 -30.11 10.02 15.27
C THR A 170 -29.66 8.59 15.49
N LYS A 171 -28.79 8.03 14.63
CA LYS A 171 -28.17 6.72 14.89
C LYS A 171 -27.19 6.85 16.06
N THR A 172 -27.50 6.18 17.16
CA THR A 172 -26.69 6.22 18.38
C THR A 172 -25.32 5.56 18.18
N ALA A 173 -24.36 5.85 19.05
CA ALA A 173 -23.06 5.14 19.05
C ALA A 173 -23.25 3.60 19.11
N LYS A 174 -24.29 3.14 19.80
CA LYS A 174 -24.69 1.73 19.87
C LYS A 174 -25.09 1.18 18.51
N ASP A 175 -25.90 1.91 17.74
CA ASP A 175 -26.33 1.48 16.40
C ASP A 175 -25.15 1.36 15.43
N ARG A 176 -24.13 2.22 15.60
CA ARG A 176 -22.89 2.17 14.82
C ARG A 176 -22.01 0.98 15.21
N ILE A 177 -21.92 0.66 16.49
CA ILE A 177 -21.20 -0.53 16.98
C ILE A 177 -21.89 -1.81 16.49
N ASP A 178 -23.22 -1.90 16.66
CA ASP A 178 -24.02 -3.03 16.19
C ASP A 178 -23.88 -3.23 14.67
N PHE A 179 -23.76 -2.13 13.92
CA PHE A 179 -23.46 -2.16 12.49
C PHE A 179 -22.10 -2.79 12.17
N ILE A 180 -21.02 -2.30 12.78
CA ILE A 180 -19.66 -2.81 12.55
C ILE A 180 -19.63 -4.31 12.85
N VAL A 181 -20.23 -4.70 13.97
CA VAL A 181 -20.28 -6.08 14.44
C VAL A 181 -21.06 -7.00 13.50
N LYS A 182 -22.20 -6.54 12.96
CA LYS A 182 -23.00 -7.34 12.01
C LYS A 182 -22.38 -7.40 10.63
N SER A 183 -21.63 -6.37 10.23
CA SER A 183 -21.08 -6.29 8.87
C SER A 183 -19.82 -7.12 8.71
N ILE A 184 -18.91 -7.10 9.69
CA ILE A 184 -17.61 -7.77 9.59
C ILE A 184 -17.72 -9.23 9.10
N PRO A 185 -18.60 -10.10 9.63
CA PRO A 185 -18.73 -11.47 9.14
C PRO A 185 -19.08 -11.56 7.65
N ASP A 186 -19.95 -10.67 7.15
CA ASP A 186 -20.36 -10.61 5.74
C ASP A 186 -19.27 -9.97 4.86
N LEU A 187 -18.39 -9.15 5.44
CA LEU A 187 -17.25 -8.55 4.74
C LEU A 187 -16.15 -9.58 4.46
N VAL A 188 -15.88 -10.52 5.37
CA VAL A 188 -14.73 -11.44 5.27
C VAL A 188 -14.65 -12.16 3.91
N PRO A 189 -15.70 -12.82 3.38
CA PRO A 189 -15.64 -13.48 2.09
C PRO A 189 -15.38 -12.52 0.90
N ASN A 190 -15.78 -11.25 1.04
CA ASN A 190 -15.56 -10.24 0.02
C ASN A 190 -14.13 -9.68 0.10
N ILE A 191 -13.53 -9.62 1.29
CA ILE A 191 -12.11 -9.28 1.47
C ILE A 191 -11.20 -10.28 0.76
N ASP A 192 -11.51 -11.57 0.79
CA ASP A 192 -10.74 -12.57 0.03
C ASP A 192 -10.76 -12.32 -1.48
N LYS A 193 -11.94 -12.00 -2.02
CA LYS A 193 -12.09 -11.66 -3.44
C LYS A 193 -11.33 -10.39 -3.78
N ILE A 194 -11.42 -9.36 -2.93
CA ILE A 194 -10.70 -8.10 -3.10
C ILE A 194 -9.19 -8.36 -3.03
N SER A 195 -8.70 -9.09 -2.03
CA SER A 195 -7.29 -9.45 -1.87
C SER A 195 -6.74 -10.18 -3.09
N THR A 196 -7.50 -11.13 -3.66
CA THR A 196 -7.13 -11.81 -4.90
C THR A 196 -6.97 -10.83 -6.07
N LYS A 197 -7.91 -9.89 -6.23
CA LYS A 197 -7.82 -8.84 -7.27
C LYS A 197 -6.62 -7.94 -7.03
N THR A 198 -6.34 -7.59 -5.77
CA THR A 198 -5.21 -6.77 -5.38
C THR A 198 -3.86 -7.44 -5.65
N SER A 199 -3.72 -8.74 -5.40
CA SER A 199 -2.51 -9.49 -5.79
C SER A 199 -2.29 -9.50 -7.31
N LEU A 200 -3.36 -9.54 -8.10
CA LEU A 200 -3.26 -9.37 -9.56
C LEU A 200 -2.81 -7.96 -9.95
N ILE A 201 -3.27 -6.92 -9.24
CA ILE A 201 -2.80 -5.55 -9.42
C ILE A 201 -1.30 -5.48 -9.14
N GLU A 202 -0.83 -5.98 -8.00
CA GLU A 202 0.58 -5.97 -7.62
C GLU A 202 1.46 -6.66 -8.67
N LYS A 203 1.01 -7.82 -9.18
CA LYS A 203 1.69 -8.55 -10.25
C LYS A 203 1.82 -7.71 -11.53
N GLU A 204 0.73 -7.11 -12.00
CA GLU A 204 0.77 -6.27 -13.21
C GLU A 204 1.65 -5.02 -13.00
N LEU A 205 1.62 -4.41 -11.80
CA LEU A 205 2.44 -3.24 -11.50
C LEU A 205 3.93 -3.55 -11.32
N ALA A 206 4.30 -4.79 -11.00
CA ALA A 206 5.68 -5.22 -10.88
C ALA A 206 6.40 -5.26 -12.24
N ASP A 207 5.66 -5.59 -13.31
CA ASP A 207 6.20 -5.68 -14.67
C ASP A 207 6.40 -4.31 -15.35
N ILE A 208 5.91 -3.22 -14.74
CA ILE A 208 6.07 -1.86 -15.25
C ILE A 208 7.42 -1.28 -14.81
N ASN A 209 8.25 -0.88 -15.78
CA ASN A 209 9.54 -0.23 -15.50
C ASN A 209 9.45 1.31 -15.62
N PRO A 210 9.45 2.05 -14.48
CA PRO A 210 9.33 3.51 -14.51
C PRO A 210 10.56 4.23 -15.10
N GLU A 211 11.74 3.60 -15.13
CA GLU A 211 12.96 4.24 -15.68
C GLU A 211 12.93 4.38 -17.20
N ARG A 212 12.06 3.61 -17.87
CA ARG A 212 11.85 3.71 -19.32
C ARG A 212 11.28 5.07 -19.71
N TYR A 213 10.56 5.75 -18.83
CA TYR A 213 9.92 7.02 -19.16
C TYR A 213 10.95 8.16 -19.17
N PRO A 214 10.90 9.09 -20.14
CA PRO A 214 11.81 10.22 -20.18
C PRO A 214 11.61 11.13 -18.95
N VAL A 215 12.70 11.76 -18.49
CA VAL A 215 12.66 12.66 -17.32
C VAL A 215 11.71 13.82 -17.58
N ARG A 216 11.81 14.45 -18.76
CA ARG A 216 10.95 15.55 -19.20
C ARG A 216 10.44 15.33 -20.62
N ILE A 217 9.18 15.72 -20.84
CA ILE A 217 8.61 15.97 -22.18
C ILE A 217 8.08 17.40 -22.17
N GLY A 218 8.74 18.29 -22.92
CA GLY A 218 8.48 19.73 -22.87
C GLY A 218 8.69 20.28 -21.45
N ARG A 219 7.66 20.91 -20.87
CA ARG A 219 7.68 21.44 -19.50
C ARG A 219 7.28 20.42 -18.42
N THR A 220 6.84 19.22 -18.80
CA THR A 220 6.30 18.24 -17.86
C THR A 220 7.35 17.22 -17.46
N GLU A 221 7.54 17.03 -16.15
CA GLU A 221 8.32 15.91 -15.62
C GLU A 221 7.48 14.63 -15.67
N VAL A 222 7.78 13.75 -16.63
CA VAL A 222 6.95 12.57 -16.91
C VAL A 222 7.33 11.41 -16.01
N ARG A 223 8.63 11.11 -15.90
CA ARG A 223 9.12 10.01 -15.06
C ARG A 223 8.69 10.14 -13.60
N SER A 224 8.80 11.33 -13.02
CA SER A 224 8.40 11.56 -11.62
C SER A 224 6.90 11.32 -11.42
N LYS A 225 6.05 11.84 -12.32
CA LYS A 225 4.60 11.61 -12.28
C LYS A 225 4.23 10.13 -12.42
N VAL A 226 4.89 9.39 -13.32
CA VAL A 226 4.67 7.95 -13.47
C VAL A 226 5.09 7.20 -12.20
N LYS A 227 6.27 7.50 -11.64
CA LYS A 227 6.73 6.92 -10.38
C LYS A 227 5.76 7.18 -9.23
N SER A 228 5.31 8.41 -9.06
CA SER A 228 4.36 8.77 -8.00
C SER A 228 3.00 8.08 -8.19
N GLY A 229 2.50 7.99 -9.42
CA GLY A 229 1.26 7.27 -9.71
C GLY A 229 1.36 5.78 -9.42
N LEU A 230 2.46 5.13 -9.83
CA LEU A 230 2.72 3.72 -9.53
C LEU A 230 2.89 3.49 -8.03
N LYS A 231 3.61 4.38 -7.33
CA LYS A 231 3.78 4.32 -5.88
C LYS A 231 2.45 4.38 -5.16
N LEU A 232 1.62 5.38 -5.45
CA LEU A 232 0.29 5.52 -4.85
C LEU A 232 -0.56 4.28 -5.10
N PHE A 233 -0.52 3.73 -6.33
CA PHE A 233 -1.34 2.58 -6.67
C PHE A 233 -0.87 1.30 -5.97
N ARG A 234 0.45 1.09 -5.84
CA ARG A 234 1.03 0.00 -5.05
C ARG A 234 0.73 0.15 -3.57
N GLU A 235 0.83 1.36 -3.01
CA GLU A 235 0.51 1.62 -1.61
C GLU A 235 -0.96 1.31 -1.31
N ALA A 236 -1.88 1.78 -2.17
CA ALA A 236 -3.30 1.48 -2.04
C ALA A 236 -3.59 -0.03 -2.11
N ALA A 237 -2.93 -0.75 -3.02
CA ALA A 237 -3.00 -2.21 -3.09
C ALA A 237 -2.48 -2.85 -1.80
N SER A 238 -1.29 -2.47 -1.35
CA SER A 238 -0.65 -3.03 -0.16
C SER A 238 -1.46 -2.80 1.11
N PHE A 239 -2.19 -1.68 1.21
CA PHE A 239 -3.04 -1.40 2.37
C PHE A 239 -4.16 -2.43 2.50
N ILE A 240 -4.73 -2.86 1.38
CA ILE A 240 -5.80 -3.85 1.36
C ILE A 240 -5.26 -5.24 1.74
N THR A 241 -4.11 -5.64 1.18
CA THR A 241 -3.51 -6.95 1.49
C THR A 241 -3.00 -7.01 2.92
N ASN A 242 -2.36 -5.94 3.41
CA ASN A 242 -1.87 -5.86 4.79
C ASN A 242 -2.99 -5.67 5.83
N GLY A 243 -4.14 -5.10 5.42
CA GLY A 243 -5.31 -4.95 6.29
C GLY A 243 -6.13 -6.23 6.46
N LYS A 244 -6.00 -7.20 5.55
CA LYS A 244 -6.76 -8.46 5.59
C LYS A 244 -6.64 -9.22 6.92
N PRO A 245 -5.44 -9.48 7.48
CA PRO A 245 -5.32 -10.20 8.75
C PRO A 245 -6.06 -9.52 9.91
N LEU A 246 -6.09 -8.19 9.93
CA LEU A 246 -6.82 -7.44 10.96
C LEU A 246 -8.33 -7.62 10.83
N LEU A 247 -8.85 -7.58 9.60
CA LEU A 247 -10.28 -7.81 9.33
C LEU A 247 -10.70 -9.25 9.64
N GLU A 248 -9.84 -10.23 9.35
CA GLU A 248 -10.05 -11.63 9.73
C GLU A 248 -10.01 -11.84 11.24
N ALA A 249 -9.15 -11.10 11.95
CA ALA A 249 -9.08 -11.12 13.41
C ALA A 249 -10.19 -10.30 14.09
N ALA A 250 -10.85 -9.39 13.35
CA ALA A 250 -11.80 -8.44 13.92
C ALA A 250 -12.97 -9.11 14.70
N PRO A 251 -13.57 -10.24 14.25
CA PRO A 251 -14.57 -10.95 15.04
C PRO A 251 -14.08 -11.35 16.43
N TYR A 252 -12.86 -11.91 16.51
CA TYR A 252 -12.23 -12.27 17.78
C TYR A 252 -11.95 -11.01 18.61
N LEU A 253 -11.34 -9.99 17.99
CA LEU A 253 -10.91 -8.77 18.67
C LEU A 253 -12.08 -8.01 19.29
N LEU A 254 -13.20 -7.93 18.57
CA LEU A 254 -14.42 -7.23 18.98
C LEU A 254 -15.38 -8.11 19.79
N GLY A 255 -15.00 -9.35 20.11
CA GLY A 255 -15.84 -10.28 20.87
C GLY A 255 -17.20 -10.53 20.22
N ILE A 256 -17.23 -10.65 18.88
CA ILE A 256 -18.45 -10.90 18.10
C ILE A 256 -18.94 -12.33 18.31
N ASP A 257 -18.01 -13.29 18.32
CA ASP A 257 -18.29 -14.70 18.53
C ASP A 257 -18.45 -15.05 20.01
N LYS A 258 -17.64 -14.43 20.88
CA LYS A 258 -17.71 -14.59 22.35
C LYS A 258 -17.14 -13.36 23.05
N GLU A 259 -17.67 -13.05 24.23
CA GLU A 259 -17.11 -12.01 25.12
C GLU A 259 -15.61 -12.25 25.37
N ARG A 260 -14.83 -11.17 25.26
CA ARG A 260 -13.38 -11.14 25.52
C ARG A 260 -13.07 -10.26 26.72
N THR A 261 -11.99 -10.57 27.41
CA THR A 261 -11.43 -9.77 28.50
C THR A 261 -10.04 -9.27 28.10
N TYR A 262 -9.87 -7.96 27.96
CA TYR A 262 -8.59 -7.34 27.65
C TYR A 262 -7.99 -6.65 28.88
N LEU A 263 -6.68 -6.76 29.00
CA LEU A 263 -5.90 -5.87 29.86
C LEU A 263 -5.42 -4.69 29.01
N VAL A 264 -5.93 -3.50 29.32
CA VAL A 264 -5.48 -2.24 28.72
C VAL A 264 -4.40 -1.64 29.60
N LEU A 265 -3.22 -1.38 29.04
CA LEU A 265 -2.07 -0.78 29.72
C LEU A 265 -1.90 0.66 29.24
N PHE A 266 -1.88 1.60 30.18
CA PHE A 266 -1.66 3.02 29.87
C PHE A 266 -0.17 3.34 29.97
N GLN A 267 0.39 3.95 28.93
CA GLN A 267 1.81 4.23 28.82
C GLN A 267 2.08 5.74 28.80
N ASN A 268 3.02 6.19 29.62
CA ASN A 268 3.51 7.56 29.64
C ASN A 268 4.72 7.70 28.70
N ASP A 269 4.50 8.37 27.57
CA ASP A 269 5.53 8.67 26.57
C ASP A 269 6.62 9.65 27.07
N LYS A 270 6.39 10.35 28.20
CA LYS A 270 7.40 11.21 28.84
C LYS A 270 8.44 10.45 29.64
N GLU A 271 8.18 9.19 29.94
CA GLU A 271 9.16 8.30 30.58
C GLU A 271 9.36 7.08 29.68
N LEU A 272 10.13 7.26 28.61
CA LEU A 272 10.22 6.29 27.53
C LEU A 272 10.66 4.90 28.00
N ARG A 273 9.98 3.90 27.43
CA ARG A 273 10.38 2.49 27.39
C ARG A 273 10.24 2.01 25.94
N PRO A 274 10.94 0.94 25.54
CA PRO A 274 10.96 0.49 24.15
C PRO A 274 9.59 0.25 23.50
N THR A 275 8.55 -0.09 24.28
CA THR A 275 7.20 -0.35 23.76
C THR A 275 6.26 0.86 23.74
N GLY A 276 6.73 2.09 24.00
CA GLY A 276 5.91 3.31 23.94
C GLY A 276 6.00 4.22 25.15
N GLY A 277 6.37 3.69 26.33
CA GLY A 277 6.45 4.50 27.55
C GLY A 277 6.39 3.68 28.83
N PHE A 278 6.54 4.34 29.97
CA PHE A 278 6.38 3.72 31.28
C PHE A 278 4.92 3.32 31.50
N MET A 279 4.67 2.08 31.93
CA MET A 279 3.32 1.60 32.21
C MET A 279 2.83 2.25 33.52
N THR A 280 1.93 3.22 33.45
CA THR A 280 1.46 3.99 34.61
C THR A 280 0.24 3.39 35.29
N GLY A 281 -0.64 2.76 34.51
CA GLY A 281 -1.88 2.21 35.00
C GLY A 281 -2.41 1.13 34.09
N TYR A 282 -3.47 0.47 34.54
CA TYR A 282 -4.14 -0.55 33.76
C TYR A 282 -5.65 -0.51 33.96
N SER A 283 -6.36 -1.09 32.99
CA SER A 283 -7.79 -1.37 33.06
C SER A 283 -8.06 -2.78 32.55
N ILE A 284 -8.92 -3.52 33.24
CA ILE A 284 -9.49 -4.77 32.73
C ILE A 284 -10.81 -4.40 32.09
N MET A 285 -10.96 -4.71 30.81
CA MET A 285 -12.14 -4.37 30.01
C MET A 285 -12.74 -5.63 29.41
N LYS A 286 -14.06 -5.75 29.48
CA LYS A 286 -14.80 -6.76 28.72
C LYS A 286 -15.26 -6.17 27.40
N VAL A 287 -15.18 -6.97 26.35
CA VAL A 287 -15.63 -6.63 25.00
C VAL A 287 -16.61 -7.69 24.55
N ASN A 288 -17.84 -7.27 24.31
CA ASN A 288 -18.90 -8.17 23.85
C ASN A 288 -19.63 -7.48 22.71
N LYS A 289 -19.61 -8.10 21.52
CA LYS A 289 -20.24 -7.55 20.30
C LYS A 289 -19.87 -6.08 20.09
N GLY A 290 -18.57 -5.79 20.11
CA GLY A 290 -17.99 -4.46 19.91
C GLY A 290 -18.21 -3.47 21.06
N ALA A 291 -18.99 -3.80 22.08
CA ALA A 291 -19.22 -2.93 23.23
C ALA A 291 -18.15 -3.16 24.30
N PHE A 292 -17.43 -2.10 24.65
CA PHE A 292 -16.40 -2.10 25.70
C PHE A 292 -17.03 -1.74 27.05
N SER A 293 -16.77 -2.55 28.07
CA SER A 293 -17.25 -2.34 29.45
C SER A 293 -16.09 -2.45 30.43
N PRO A 294 -15.83 -1.44 31.27
CA PRO A 294 -14.78 -1.51 32.28
C PRO A 294 -15.18 -2.50 33.39
N VAL A 295 -14.23 -3.34 33.81
CA VAL A 295 -14.38 -4.23 34.97
C VAL A 295 -13.70 -3.62 36.19
N SER A 296 -12.46 -3.16 36.01
CA SER A 296 -11.66 -2.53 37.07
C SER A 296 -10.52 -1.74 36.45
N SER A 297 -10.10 -0.64 37.08
CA SER A 297 -8.88 0.07 36.74
C SER A 297 -8.08 0.39 38.00
N SER A 298 -6.76 0.49 37.86
CA SER A 298 -5.89 0.93 38.94
C SER A 298 -4.55 1.45 38.43
N ASP A 299 -3.84 2.13 39.31
CA ASP A 299 -2.44 2.48 39.14
C ASP A 299 -1.58 1.20 39.12
N ILE A 300 -0.55 1.16 38.27
CA ILE A 300 0.37 0.02 38.18
C ILE A 300 1.06 -0.28 39.51
N TYR A 301 1.32 0.74 40.33
CA TYR A 301 2.01 0.62 41.62
C TYR A 301 1.20 -0.22 42.59
N ASN A 302 -0.13 -0.16 42.54
CA ASN A 302 -1.01 -0.99 43.39
C ASN A 302 -0.92 -2.47 43.02
N LEU A 303 -0.72 -2.77 41.74
CA LEU A 303 -0.52 -4.14 41.25
C LEU A 303 0.89 -4.62 41.58
N ASP A 304 1.89 -3.80 41.30
CA ASP A 304 3.31 -4.09 41.51
C ASP A 304 3.69 -4.23 42.99
N ALA A 305 2.98 -3.54 43.91
CA ALA A 305 3.15 -3.70 45.35
C ALA A 305 2.78 -5.10 45.86
N LYS A 306 1.87 -5.80 45.17
CA LYS A 306 1.48 -7.18 45.49
C LYS A 306 2.42 -8.21 44.86
N TYR A 307 3.22 -7.79 43.89
CA TYR A 307 4.11 -8.66 43.14
C TYR A 307 5.44 -8.86 43.87
N LYS A 308 5.91 -10.11 43.88
CA LYS A 308 7.24 -10.48 44.39
C LYS A 308 8.16 -10.77 43.20
N PRO A 309 9.11 -9.87 42.87
CA PRO A 309 9.99 -10.04 41.73
C PRO A 309 10.77 -11.35 41.71
N THR A 310 10.70 -12.06 40.60
CA THR A 310 11.40 -13.32 40.33
C THR A 310 12.48 -13.14 39.26
N THR A 311 12.15 -12.42 38.19
CA THR A 311 13.00 -12.20 37.00
C THR A 311 14.08 -11.16 37.24
N VAL A 312 15.33 -11.46 36.85
CA VAL A 312 16.46 -10.53 36.96
C VAL A 312 16.28 -9.36 35.98
N ALA A 313 16.52 -8.15 36.45
CA ALA A 313 16.47 -6.96 35.62
C ALA A 313 17.71 -6.85 34.72
N PRO A 314 17.52 -6.47 33.44
CA PRO A 314 18.62 -6.07 32.57
C PRO A 314 19.53 -5.06 33.27
N ASN A 315 20.85 -5.23 33.11
CA ASN A 315 21.85 -4.41 33.80
C ASN A 315 21.60 -2.89 33.64
N PRO A 316 21.23 -2.37 32.46
CA PRO A 316 20.93 -0.94 32.32
C PRO A 316 19.78 -0.46 33.22
N ILE A 317 18.71 -1.25 33.38
CA ILE A 317 17.61 -0.89 34.28
C ILE A 317 18.15 -0.81 35.71
N ALA A 318 18.77 -1.87 36.20
CA ALA A 318 19.25 -1.93 37.57
C ALA A 318 20.30 -0.85 37.89
N LYS A 319 21.12 -0.49 36.91
CA LYS A 319 22.20 0.50 37.06
C LYS A 319 21.70 1.95 37.05
N TYR A 320 20.74 2.28 36.18
CA TYR A 320 20.35 3.67 35.91
C TYR A 320 19.00 4.06 36.51
N LEU A 321 18.02 3.15 36.56
CA LEU A 321 16.72 3.40 37.19
C LEU A 321 16.85 3.16 38.71
N LYS A 322 17.45 4.14 39.40
CA LYS A 322 17.57 4.16 40.86
C LYS A 322 16.17 4.09 41.49
N GLY A 323 16.00 3.33 42.57
CA GLY A 323 14.70 3.13 43.23
C GLY A 323 14.56 1.70 43.77
N PRO A 324 13.50 0.94 43.40
CA PRO A 324 13.33 -0.43 43.88
C PRO A 324 14.52 -1.34 43.52
N TYR A 325 15.25 -0.98 42.47
CA TYR A 325 16.42 -1.70 41.98
C TYR A 325 17.66 -1.57 42.88
N VAL A 326 17.70 -0.59 43.78
CA VAL A 326 18.73 -0.51 44.82
C VAL A 326 18.55 -1.62 45.86
N LEU A 327 17.30 -2.03 46.11
CA LEU A 327 16.97 -3.06 47.09
C LEU A 327 16.91 -4.47 46.45
N SER A 328 16.61 -4.56 45.15
CA SER A 328 16.51 -5.82 44.44
C SER A 328 16.75 -5.63 42.94
N ASN A 329 17.75 -6.31 42.39
CA ASN A 329 18.08 -6.28 40.95
C ASN A 329 17.07 -7.09 40.08
N LYS A 330 15.80 -7.16 40.48
CA LYS A 330 14.76 -7.93 39.80
C LYS A 330 13.68 -7.02 39.23
N LEU A 331 13.15 -7.37 38.05
CA LEU A 331 12.15 -6.60 37.32
C LEU A 331 10.87 -6.42 38.13
N ARG A 332 10.35 -5.20 38.09
CA ARG A 332 8.99 -4.85 38.50
C ARG A 332 8.02 -5.00 37.33
N LEU A 333 6.74 -5.27 37.59
CA LEU A 333 5.72 -5.46 36.54
C LEU A 333 5.69 -4.26 35.59
N ARG A 334 5.74 -3.05 36.16
CA ARG A 334 5.75 -1.75 35.45
C ARG A 334 6.93 -1.54 34.49
N ASP A 335 8.00 -2.31 34.63
CA ASP A 335 9.21 -2.23 33.79
C ASP A 335 9.39 -3.48 32.89
N MET A 336 8.40 -4.40 32.85
CA MET A 336 8.44 -5.59 31.98
C MET A 336 8.15 -5.28 30.50
N ASN A 337 8.30 -4.02 30.10
CA ASN A 337 8.23 -3.59 28.71
C ASN A 337 9.58 -3.10 28.17
N TRP A 338 10.65 -3.75 28.64
CA TRP A 338 12.03 -3.43 28.26
C TRP A 338 12.48 -4.05 26.93
N SER A 339 11.90 -5.17 26.49
CA SER A 339 12.19 -5.67 25.14
C SER A 339 11.50 -4.74 24.13
N PRO A 340 12.18 -4.32 23.04
CA PRO A 340 11.52 -3.60 21.96
C PRO A 340 10.49 -4.45 21.23
N ASP A 341 10.56 -5.78 21.34
CA ASP A 341 9.49 -6.66 20.90
C ASP A 341 8.33 -6.61 21.92
N PHE A 342 7.22 -5.98 21.51
CA PHE A 342 6.04 -5.85 22.34
C PHE A 342 5.48 -7.20 22.77
N ALA A 343 5.45 -8.20 21.87
CA ALA A 343 4.90 -9.51 22.17
C ALA A 343 5.76 -10.25 23.19
N GLU A 344 7.10 -10.14 23.10
CA GLU A 344 8.02 -10.70 24.09
C GLU A 344 7.83 -10.06 25.47
N SER A 345 7.82 -8.72 25.52
CA SER A 345 7.57 -7.96 26.74
C SER A 345 6.24 -8.33 27.40
N MET A 346 5.16 -8.41 26.63
CA MET A 346 3.84 -8.73 27.15
C MET A 346 3.69 -10.21 27.55
N LYS A 347 4.41 -11.14 26.90
CA LYS A 347 4.48 -12.54 27.37
C LYS A 347 5.06 -12.63 28.78
N LEU A 348 6.18 -11.93 29.01
CA LEU A 348 6.79 -11.86 30.34
C LEU A 348 5.83 -11.22 31.36
N PHE A 349 5.24 -10.07 31.01
CA PHE A 349 4.29 -9.37 31.86
C PHE A 349 3.12 -10.27 32.27
N VAL A 350 2.45 -10.93 31.31
CA VAL A 350 1.29 -11.80 31.60
C VAL A 350 1.68 -12.98 32.47
N GLN A 351 2.85 -13.58 32.23
CA GLN A 351 3.33 -14.69 33.03
C GLN A 351 3.44 -14.29 34.51
N GLU A 352 4.09 -13.16 34.80
CA GLU A 352 4.30 -12.70 36.18
C GLU A 352 3.03 -12.09 36.80
N ALA A 353 2.20 -11.40 36.01
CA ALA A 353 0.97 -10.77 36.47
C ALA A 353 -0.09 -11.78 36.96
N LYS A 354 -0.01 -13.05 36.52
CA LYS A 354 -0.86 -14.14 37.06
C LYS A 354 -0.69 -14.30 38.58
N SER A 355 0.53 -14.11 39.10
CA SER A 355 0.81 -14.23 40.54
C SER A 355 0.10 -13.20 41.41
N VAL A 356 -0.36 -12.10 40.79
CA VAL A 356 -1.09 -11.00 41.45
C VAL A 356 -2.54 -10.89 40.99
N GLY A 357 -3.08 -11.96 40.40
CA GLY A 357 -4.50 -12.11 40.10
C GLY A 357 -4.93 -11.69 38.69
N ILE A 358 -4.01 -11.26 37.82
CA ILE A 358 -4.33 -10.99 36.41
C ILE A 358 -4.38 -12.33 35.65
N THR A 359 -5.58 -12.86 35.51
CA THR A 359 -5.83 -14.16 34.86
C THR A 359 -7.04 -14.05 33.91
N GLY A 360 -7.17 -14.99 32.98
CA GLY A 360 -8.34 -15.06 32.10
C GLY A 360 -8.48 -13.92 31.11
N ILE A 361 -7.38 -13.25 30.74
CA ILE A 361 -7.37 -12.23 29.69
C ILE A 361 -7.14 -12.88 28.30
N ASP A 362 -7.85 -12.39 27.30
CA ASP A 362 -7.79 -12.82 25.90
C ASP A 362 -6.76 -12.01 25.08
N GLY A 363 -6.28 -10.89 25.63
CA GLY A 363 -5.24 -10.07 25.01
C GLY A 363 -4.82 -8.86 25.85
N ILE A 364 -3.77 -8.18 25.38
CA ILE A 364 -3.28 -6.91 25.94
C ILE A 364 -3.37 -5.82 24.88
N ILE A 365 -3.84 -4.65 25.28
CA ILE A 365 -3.85 -3.44 24.47
C ILE A 365 -3.04 -2.40 25.22
N SER A 366 -1.92 -1.92 24.66
CA SER A 366 -1.22 -0.76 25.20
C SER A 366 -1.68 0.51 24.50
N VAL A 367 -1.95 1.56 25.28
CA VAL A 367 -2.37 2.86 24.79
C VAL A 367 -1.44 3.92 25.38
N ASP A 368 -0.77 4.67 24.51
CA ASP A 368 0.04 5.80 24.93
C ASP A 368 -0.81 7.09 25.08
N THR A 369 -0.19 8.12 25.63
CA THR A 369 -0.80 9.44 25.82
C THR A 369 -1.24 10.10 24.51
N GLN A 370 -0.54 9.88 23.40
CA GLN A 370 -0.87 10.49 22.10
C GLN A 370 -2.19 9.94 21.56
N VAL A 371 -2.39 8.61 21.64
CA VAL A 371 -3.66 7.99 21.23
C VAL A 371 -4.83 8.55 22.02
N LEU A 372 -4.66 8.78 23.32
CA LEU A 372 -5.72 9.37 24.16
C LEU A 372 -6.00 10.83 23.80
N VAL A 373 -4.96 11.62 23.48
CA VAL A 373 -5.12 13.00 23.00
C VAL A 373 -5.86 13.02 21.67
N TYR A 374 -5.47 12.20 20.69
CA TYR A 374 -6.15 12.13 19.40
C TYR A 374 -7.60 11.65 19.52
N LEU A 375 -7.86 10.71 20.44
CA LEU A 375 -9.21 10.27 20.73
C LEU A 375 -10.04 11.41 21.32
N LEU A 376 -9.49 12.16 22.29
CA LEU A 376 -10.15 13.30 22.91
C LEU A 376 -10.42 14.43 21.91
N ASP A 377 -9.48 14.66 20.98
CA ASP A 377 -9.64 15.62 19.88
C ASP A 377 -10.80 15.25 18.97
N ALA A 378 -10.94 13.95 18.65
CA ALA A 378 -11.99 13.44 17.78
C ALA A 378 -13.38 13.43 18.43
N ILE A 379 -13.48 13.11 19.73
CA ILE A 379 -14.76 13.06 20.45
C ILE A 379 -15.16 14.41 21.06
N GLY A 380 -14.22 15.34 21.17
CA GLY A 380 -14.40 16.63 21.81
C GLY A 380 -14.33 16.58 23.34
N LYS A 381 -14.62 17.73 23.96
CA LYS A 381 -14.54 17.93 25.42
C LYS A 381 -15.40 16.91 26.19
N ILE A 382 -14.80 16.25 27.18
CA ILE A 382 -15.49 15.28 28.05
C ILE A 382 -15.58 15.79 29.48
N GLY A 383 -16.70 15.49 30.16
CA GLY A 383 -16.88 15.73 31.59
C GLY A 383 -16.62 14.47 32.40
N VAL A 384 -15.75 14.55 33.40
CA VAL A 384 -15.46 13.47 34.34
C VAL A 384 -16.04 13.85 35.71
N PRO A 385 -17.03 13.11 36.23
CA PRO A 385 -17.64 13.38 37.53
C PRO A 385 -16.58 13.47 38.64
N GLY A 386 -16.60 14.55 39.41
CA GLY A 386 -15.66 14.80 40.50
C GLY A 386 -14.28 15.37 40.10
N PHE A 387 -13.93 15.37 38.81
CA PHE A 387 -12.63 15.86 38.32
C PHE A 387 -12.74 17.07 37.37
N GLY A 388 -13.91 17.31 36.77
CA GLY A 388 -14.15 18.46 35.90
C GLY A 388 -14.17 18.08 34.42
N ASN A 389 -13.89 19.04 33.55
CA ASN A 389 -13.91 18.83 32.11
C ASN A 389 -12.49 18.73 31.55
N PHE A 390 -12.31 17.82 30.59
CA PHE A 390 -11.04 17.57 29.89
C PHE A 390 -11.24 17.83 28.39
N SER A 391 -10.25 18.44 27.77
CA SER A 391 -10.20 18.76 26.34
C SER A 391 -8.78 18.62 25.81
N THR A 392 -8.57 18.89 24.52
CA THR A 392 -7.24 19.04 23.92
C THR A 392 -6.82 20.51 23.78
N GLU A 393 -7.65 21.44 24.24
CA GLU A 393 -7.36 22.88 24.26
C GLU A 393 -6.27 23.19 25.28
N ILE A 394 -5.16 23.79 24.81
CA ILE A 394 -4.04 24.16 25.68
C ILE A 394 -4.49 25.11 26.78
N ASP A 395 -4.37 24.66 28.03
CA ASP A 395 -4.57 25.48 29.21
C ASP A 395 -3.35 26.39 29.43
N SER A 396 -3.58 27.69 29.33
CA SER A 396 -2.54 28.72 29.46
C SER A 396 -1.84 28.75 30.83
N ARG A 397 -2.45 28.16 31.87
CA ARG A 397 -1.89 28.10 33.23
C ARG A 397 -0.74 27.10 33.34
N CYS A 398 -0.80 26.01 32.59
CA CYS A 398 0.19 24.92 32.62
C CYS A 398 0.92 24.72 31.29
N ASN A 399 0.48 25.37 30.22
CA ASN A 399 0.89 25.09 28.84
C ASN A 399 0.76 23.59 28.52
N CYS A 400 -0.35 23.00 28.94
CA CYS A 400 -0.66 21.58 28.80
C CYS A 400 -2.04 21.40 28.12
N PRO A 401 -2.22 20.35 27.29
CA PRO A 401 -3.51 20.02 26.69
C PRO A 401 -4.61 19.74 27.72
#